data_AF-A0A3D5PKD2-F1
#
_entry.id   AF-A0A3D5PKD2-F1
#
_cell.length_a   1.000
_cell.length_b   1.000
_cell.length_c   1.000
_cell.angle_alpha   90.00
_cell.angle_beta   90.00
_cell.angle_gamma   90.00
#
_symmetry.space_group_name_H-M   'P 1'
#
loop_
_entity.id
_entity.type
_entity.pdbx_description
1 polymer ?
#
loop_
_entity_poly.entity_id
_entity_poly.type
_entity_poly.pdbx_seq_one_letter_code
_entity_poly.pdbx_strand_id
1 'polypeptide(L)'
;FWDPVENASFMPWLLAAALLHSAIVVEKRESLKSWTILLAILAFGFSLIGTFIVRSGLLTSVHAFANDPERGVFILMILGSFTGGALILFAMRASAMEAKGVFGVVSRESALVANNVLLAVACFVVFVGTLWPMFAEMFWDRKLSVGPPFFNMAFTPFMILLGVILPVGSTLAWKRGKIGHAVYQMRFVFALAVALALLVWVMQTGRTLMGPIGLFLGAWIIFGASLDIWMRAQRKWDRLLRLPRADWGKAVAHGGLGVTMFGIAGLMAWQVEDIRIAEVDTPFMVGGFELELKGVDRVQGPNYLSTMGRVILRKDGTEIAVLNPEKRNYPVAQMPTTEAAIDYRFLRDVYVVIGDPQEGGGWTLRTYIKPLANWIWAGVLLMALGGFLSLSDRRFRVGAGESKRRTRTVAAE
;
A
#
# COMPACT_ATOMS: atom_id res chain seq x y z
N PHE A 1 3.62 2.50 -10.47
CA PHE A 1 3.10 3.71 -11.14
C PHE A 1 3.01 4.78 -10.05
N TRP A 2 3.34 6.02 -10.38
CA TRP A 2 3.32 7.15 -9.45
C TRP A 2 2.71 8.32 -10.21
N ASP A 3 1.60 8.83 -9.70
CA ASP A 3 0.79 9.88 -10.29
C ASP A 3 0.32 10.81 -9.17
N PRO A 4 0.24 12.14 -9.39
CA PRO A 4 -0.16 13.06 -8.34
C PRO A 4 -1.47 12.71 -7.61
N VAL A 5 -2.47 12.21 -8.33
CA VAL A 5 -3.78 11.85 -7.75
C VAL A 5 -3.68 10.57 -6.91
N GLU A 6 -2.99 9.54 -7.41
CA GLU A 6 -2.72 8.33 -6.62
C GLU A 6 -1.89 8.63 -5.37
N ASN A 7 -0.84 9.46 -5.50
CA ASN A 7 0.01 9.88 -4.40
C ASN A 7 -0.80 10.62 -3.33
N ALA A 8 -1.66 11.54 -3.77
CA ALA A 8 -2.62 12.27 -2.92
C ALA A 8 -3.51 11.32 -2.12
N SER A 9 -4.00 10.24 -2.74
CA SER A 9 -4.80 9.23 -2.06
C SER A 9 -3.99 8.37 -1.08
N PHE A 10 -2.70 8.15 -1.34
CA PHE A 10 -1.84 7.25 -0.57
C PHE A 10 -1.30 7.86 0.73
N MET A 11 -0.95 9.15 0.71
CA MET A 11 -0.35 9.86 1.86
C MET A 11 -1.18 9.77 3.17
N PRO A 12 -2.52 9.97 3.16
CA PRO A 12 -3.33 9.82 4.37
C PRO A 12 -3.25 8.42 4.99
N TRP A 13 -3.10 7.37 4.18
CA TRP A 13 -3.00 5.98 4.68
C TRP A 13 -1.73 5.74 5.48
N LEU A 14 -0.60 6.33 5.06
CA LEU A 14 0.67 6.22 5.79
C LEU A 14 0.56 6.86 7.19
N LEU A 15 -0.03 8.06 7.26
CA LEU A 15 -0.26 8.76 8.52
C LEU A 15 -1.33 8.09 9.39
N ALA A 16 -2.40 7.58 8.79
CA ALA A 16 -3.43 6.82 9.49
C ALA A 16 -2.89 5.50 10.07
N ALA A 17 -1.99 4.82 9.35
CA ALA A 17 -1.31 3.64 9.87
C ALA A 17 -0.41 4.01 11.07
N ALA A 18 0.37 5.10 10.98
CA ALA A 18 1.14 5.60 12.12
C ALA A 18 0.23 6.00 13.30
N LEU A 19 -0.92 6.63 13.02
CA LEU A 19 -1.91 7.02 14.01
C LEU A 19 -2.45 5.81 14.77
N LEU A 20 -2.84 4.75 14.07
CA LEU A 20 -3.35 3.52 14.67
C LEU A 20 -2.33 2.88 15.63
N HIS A 21 -1.06 2.84 15.22
CA HIS A 21 0.03 2.32 16.05
C HIS A 21 0.29 3.22 17.27
N SER A 22 0.23 4.54 17.09
CA SER A 22 0.37 5.52 18.18
C SER A 22 -0.76 5.42 19.20
N ALA A 23 -2.01 5.25 18.74
CA ALA A 23 -3.18 5.14 19.58
C ALA A 23 -3.09 3.94 20.54
N ILE A 24 -2.55 2.81 20.09
CA ILE A 24 -2.31 1.63 20.94
C ILE A 24 -1.31 1.95 22.06
N VAL A 25 -0.30 2.79 21.80
CA VAL A 25 0.65 3.23 22.83
C VAL A 25 -0.04 4.12 23.85
N VAL A 26 -0.86 5.06 23.40
CA VAL A 26 -1.64 5.94 24.29
C VAL A 26 -2.55 5.11 25.19
N GLU A 27 -3.36 4.21 24.61
CA GLU A 27 -4.32 3.37 25.35
C GLU A 27 -3.63 2.51 26.42
N LYS A 28 -2.47 1.94 26.11
CA LYS A 28 -1.78 1.04 27.04
C LYS A 28 -0.93 1.77 28.06
N ARG A 29 -0.33 2.90 27.68
CA ARG A 29 0.83 3.48 28.39
C ARG A 29 0.68 4.95 28.75
N GLU A 30 -0.39 5.62 28.33
CA GLU A 30 -0.63 7.05 28.57
C GLU A 30 0.53 7.94 28.09
N SER A 31 1.29 7.48 27.08
CA SER A 31 2.41 8.18 26.44
C SER A 31 2.11 8.47 24.96
N LEU A 32 2.81 9.43 24.35
CA LEU A 32 2.62 9.85 22.94
C LEU A 32 1.25 10.49 22.62
N LYS A 33 0.57 11.06 23.60
CA LYS A 33 -0.73 11.74 23.40
C LYS A 33 -0.65 12.84 22.35
N SER A 34 0.29 13.78 22.56
CA SER A 34 0.55 14.88 21.63
C SER A 34 0.86 14.38 20.21
N TRP A 35 1.74 13.37 20.08
CA TRP A 35 2.08 12.76 18.79
C TRP A 35 0.87 12.13 18.09
N THR A 36 0.02 11.43 18.85
CA THR A 36 -1.19 10.78 18.32
C THR A 36 -2.18 11.82 17.79
N ILE A 37 -2.39 12.92 18.51
CA ILE A 37 -3.27 14.00 18.07
C ILE A 37 -2.69 14.69 16.83
N LEU A 38 -1.39 14.96 16.81
CA LEU A 38 -0.73 15.52 15.63
C LEU A 38 -0.90 14.61 14.40
N LEU A 39 -0.68 13.30 14.53
CA LEU A 39 -0.89 12.35 13.44
C LEU A 39 -2.35 12.33 12.95
N ALA A 40 -3.33 12.50 13.85
CA ALA A 40 -4.73 12.58 13.46
C ALA A 40 -5.03 13.86 12.65
N ILE A 41 -4.52 15.00 13.10
CA ILE A 41 -4.64 16.28 12.38
C ILE A 41 -3.99 16.16 11.00
N LEU A 42 -2.78 15.60 10.92
CA LEU A 42 -2.07 15.43 9.66
C LEU A 42 -2.79 14.42 8.75
N ALA A 43 -3.21 13.25 9.23
CA ALA A 43 -3.92 12.28 8.39
C ALA A 43 -5.19 12.88 7.76
N PHE A 44 -5.97 13.62 8.55
CA PHE A 44 -7.15 14.34 8.04
C PHE A 44 -6.77 15.49 7.08
N GLY A 45 -5.77 16.30 7.44
CA GLY A 45 -5.27 17.39 6.61
C GLY A 45 -4.76 16.90 5.24
N PHE A 46 -4.01 15.79 5.20
CA PHE A 46 -3.55 15.17 3.97
C PHE A 46 -4.70 14.63 3.11
N SER A 47 -5.81 14.19 3.71
CA SER A 47 -7.02 13.81 2.96
C SER A 47 -7.67 15.02 2.28
N LEU A 48 -7.68 16.18 2.94
CA LEU A 48 -8.16 17.44 2.36
C LEU A 48 -7.21 17.98 1.29
N ILE A 49 -5.89 17.90 1.53
CA ILE A 49 -4.86 18.22 0.53
C ILE A 49 -5.05 17.37 -0.72
N GLY A 50 -5.33 16.07 -0.55
CA GLY A 50 -5.58 15.20 -1.69
C GLY A 50 -6.77 15.70 -2.53
N THR A 51 -7.87 16.06 -1.87
CA THR A 51 -9.05 16.65 -2.54
C THR A 51 -8.70 17.94 -3.29
N PHE A 52 -7.87 18.79 -2.69
CA PHE A 52 -7.35 20.01 -3.32
C PHE A 52 -6.52 19.70 -4.58
N ILE A 53 -5.58 18.74 -4.50
CA ILE A 53 -4.74 18.34 -5.63
C ILE A 53 -5.59 17.84 -6.81
N VAL A 54 -6.60 17.00 -6.57
CA VAL A 54 -7.42 16.43 -7.65
C VAL A 54 -8.35 17.47 -8.31
N ARG A 55 -8.76 18.51 -7.58
CA ARG A 55 -9.81 19.44 -8.04
C ARG A 55 -9.32 20.84 -8.45
N SER A 56 -8.17 21.26 -7.96
CA SER A 56 -7.63 22.61 -8.22
C SER A 56 -7.12 22.83 -9.64
N GLY A 57 -6.82 21.76 -10.39
CA GLY A 57 -6.18 21.85 -11.70
C GLY A 57 -4.72 22.29 -11.66
N LEU A 58 -4.10 22.40 -10.47
CA LEU A 58 -2.71 22.83 -10.30
C LEU A 58 -1.69 21.80 -10.78
N LEU A 59 -2.05 20.51 -10.77
CA LEU A 59 -1.18 19.43 -11.24
C LEU A 59 -1.89 18.69 -12.39
N THR A 60 -1.12 18.38 -13.43
CA THR A 60 -1.61 17.53 -14.52
C THR A 60 -1.61 16.07 -14.07
N SER A 61 -2.74 15.39 -14.25
CA SER A 61 -2.90 13.97 -13.94
C SER A 61 -3.92 13.35 -14.87
N VAL A 62 -3.67 12.10 -15.25
CA VAL A 62 -4.60 11.28 -16.05
C VAL A 62 -5.87 10.89 -15.26
N HIS A 63 -5.83 11.01 -13.94
CA HIS A 63 -6.95 10.71 -13.03
C HIS A 63 -7.63 11.98 -12.49
N ALA A 64 -7.25 13.17 -12.95
CA ALA A 64 -7.89 14.40 -12.53
C ALA A 64 -9.30 14.51 -13.13
N PHE A 65 -10.29 14.79 -12.29
CA PHE A 65 -11.69 14.96 -12.70
C PHE A 65 -12.08 16.43 -12.57
N ALA A 66 -12.49 17.05 -13.69
CA ALA A 66 -13.09 18.38 -13.75
C ALA A 66 -12.26 19.44 -13.00
N ASN A 67 -11.28 20.02 -13.68
CA ASN A 67 -10.47 21.12 -13.16
C ASN A 67 -11.33 22.39 -13.07
N ASP A 68 -11.59 22.84 -11.85
CA ASP A 68 -12.35 24.06 -11.57
C ASP A 68 -11.59 24.88 -10.52
N PRO A 69 -10.83 25.91 -10.94
CA PRO A 69 -10.04 26.74 -10.03
C PRO A 69 -10.87 27.37 -8.90
N GLU A 70 -12.14 27.70 -9.14
CA GLU A 70 -13.00 28.31 -8.12
C GLU A 70 -13.27 27.32 -6.98
N ARG A 71 -13.54 26.05 -7.30
CA ARG A 71 -13.66 24.98 -6.29
C ARG A 71 -12.35 24.76 -5.54
N GLY A 72 -11.22 24.87 -6.25
CA GLY A 72 -9.88 24.80 -5.65
C GLY A 72 -9.71 25.81 -4.50
N VAL A 73 -10.15 27.05 -4.70
CA VAL A 73 -10.11 28.11 -3.66
C VAL A 73 -10.98 27.74 -2.46
N PHE A 74 -12.20 27.23 -2.69
CA PHE A 74 -13.09 26.84 -1.60
C PHE A 74 -12.51 25.69 -0.77
N ILE A 75 -11.91 24.69 -1.42
CA ILE A 75 -11.21 23.58 -0.74
C ILE A 75 -10.00 24.10 0.03
N LEU A 76 -9.24 25.07 -0.52
CA LEU A 76 -8.10 25.67 0.17
C LEU A 76 -8.54 26.42 1.44
N MET A 77 -9.67 27.13 1.40
CA MET A 77 -10.24 27.77 2.60
C MET A 77 -10.66 26.74 3.65
N ILE A 78 -11.31 25.64 3.24
CA ILE A 78 -11.65 24.52 4.15
C ILE A 78 -10.37 23.92 4.75
N LEU A 79 -9.35 23.67 3.92
CA LEU A 79 -8.07 23.12 4.36
C LEU A 79 -7.41 24.03 5.40
N GLY A 80 -7.33 25.32 5.12
CA GLY A 80 -6.75 26.32 6.03
C GLY A 80 -7.53 26.43 7.34
N SER A 81 -8.86 26.45 7.28
CA SER A 81 -9.72 26.53 8.46
C SER A 81 -9.60 25.28 9.34
N PHE A 82 -9.80 24.09 8.78
CA PHE A 82 -9.80 22.85 9.55
C PHE A 82 -8.40 22.42 9.98
N THR A 83 -7.43 22.43 9.07
CA THR A 83 -6.06 21.98 9.38
C THR A 83 -5.32 23.04 10.18
N GLY A 84 -5.36 24.30 9.74
CA GLY A 84 -4.73 25.41 10.45
C GLY A 84 -5.36 25.64 11.83
N GLY A 85 -6.70 25.63 11.92
CA GLY A 85 -7.41 25.74 13.19
C GLY A 85 -7.09 24.60 14.16
N ALA A 86 -7.04 23.35 13.67
CA ALA A 86 -6.65 22.22 14.50
C ALA A 86 -5.19 22.29 14.98
N LEU A 87 -4.25 22.73 14.14
CA LEU A 87 -2.85 22.94 14.52
C LEU A 87 -2.68 24.08 15.54
N ILE A 88 -3.44 25.17 15.40
CA ILE A 88 -3.46 26.28 16.38
C ILE A 88 -3.99 25.77 17.72
N LEU A 89 -5.12 25.06 17.72
CA LEU A 89 -5.68 24.47 18.96
C LEU A 89 -4.71 23.48 19.60
N PHE A 90 -4.05 22.66 18.79
CA PHE A 90 -3.01 21.73 19.23
C PHE A 90 -1.86 22.46 19.93
N ALA A 91 -1.34 23.54 19.32
CA ALA A 91 -0.28 24.36 19.90
C ALA A 91 -0.73 25.05 21.21
N MET A 92 -1.94 25.62 21.24
CA MET A 92 -2.50 26.27 22.43
C MET A 92 -2.71 25.29 23.60
N ARG A 93 -3.00 24.02 23.31
CA ARG A 93 -3.23 22.97 24.33
C ARG A 93 -2.02 22.09 24.59
N ALA A 94 -0.84 22.41 24.04
CA ALA A 94 0.35 21.57 24.14
C ALA A 94 0.72 21.20 25.58
N SER A 95 0.64 22.17 26.51
CA SER A 95 0.96 21.96 27.93
C SER A 95 0.00 21.03 28.67
N ALA A 96 -1.24 20.89 28.19
CA ALA A 96 -2.21 19.95 28.77
C ALA A 96 -1.95 18.48 28.34
N MET A 97 -1.08 18.26 27.37
CA MET A 97 -0.83 16.95 26.74
C MET A 97 0.52 16.34 27.13
N GLU A 98 1.09 16.76 28.27
CA GLU A 98 2.36 16.23 28.77
C GLU A 98 2.35 14.70 28.92
N ALA A 99 3.44 14.08 28.46
CA ALA A 99 3.60 12.63 28.53
C ALA A 99 3.88 12.22 29.98
N LYS A 100 3.03 11.36 30.54
CA LYS A 100 3.21 10.80 31.89
C LYS A 100 4.07 9.53 31.92
N GLY A 101 4.27 8.89 30.76
CA GLY A 101 4.97 7.61 30.66
C GLY A 101 6.41 7.75 30.14
N VAL A 102 7.38 7.24 30.91
CA VAL A 102 8.78 7.08 30.49
C VAL A 102 9.02 5.63 30.04
N PHE A 103 9.73 5.45 28.93
CA PHE A 103 10.14 4.14 28.42
C PHE A 103 11.62 4.17 28.00
N GLY A 104 12.29 3.02 28.07
CA GLY A 104 13.69 2.90 27.69
C GLY A 104 13.91 2.91 26.18
N VAL A 105 15.12 3.29 25.76
CA VAL A 105 15.52 3.36 24.34
C VAL A 105 15.25 2.05 23.61
N VAL A 106 15.52 0.90 24.23
CA VAL A 106 15.14 -0.41 23.71
C VAL A 106 13.84 -0.85 24.36
N SER A 107 12.73 -0.67 23.65
CA SER A 107 11.38 -1.04 24.12
C SER A 107 10.44 -1.20 22.93
N ARG A 108 9.27 -1.81 23.16
CA ARG A 108 8.20 -1.87 22.14
C ARG A 108 7.71 -0.47 21.78
N GLU A 109 7.63 0.43 22.76
CA GLU A 109 7.28 1.83 22.55
C GLU A 109 8.25 2.50 21.56
N SER A 110 9.56 2.33 21.75
CA SER A 110 10.55 2.87 20.81
C SER A 110 10.44 2.30 19.40
N ALA A 111 10.11 1.01 19.26
CA ALA A 111 9.90 0.40 17.94
C ALA A 111 8.64 0.97 17.25
N LEU A 112 7.58 1.26 18.01
CA LEU A 112 6.37 1.91 17.49
C LEU A 112 6.62 3.38 17.15
N VAL A 113 7.45 4.09 17.92
CA VAL A 113 7.91 5.45 17.57
C VAL A 113 8.71 5.42 16.27
N ALA A 114 9.68 4.52 16.13
CA ALA A 114 10.46 4.36 14.90
C ALA A 114 9.55 4.07 13.70
N ASN A 115 8.56 3.17 13.85
CA ASN A 115 7.54 2.92 12.83
C ASN A 115 6.81 4.20 12.42
N ASN A 116 6.32 4.97 13.40
CA ASN A 116 5.55 6.17 13.13
C ASN A 116 6.38 7.25 12.44
N VAL A 117 7.64 7.43 12.86
CA VAL A 117 8.57 8.37 12.23
C VAL A 117 8.85 7.94 10.80
N LEU A 118 9.12 6.67 10.54
CA LEU A 118 9.40 6.19 9.18
C LEU A 118 8.20 6.35 8.25
N LEU A 119 6.98 6.03 8.72
CA LEU A 119 5.76 6.24 7.94
C LEU A 119 5.48 7.73 7.68
N ALA A 120 5.68 8.60 8.68
CA ALA A 120 5.52 10.04 8.52
C ALA A 120 6.54 10.62 7.53
N VAL A 121 7.81 10.24 7.64
CA VAL A 121 8.87 10.68 6.72
C VAL A 121 8.59 10.17 5.31
N ALA A 122 8.19 8.90 5.15
CA ALA A 122 7.82 8.36 3.85
C ALA A 122 6.65 9.14 3.21
N CYS A 123 5.64 9.52 4.02
CA CYS A 123 4.56 10.40 3.58
C CYS A 123 5.09 11.78 3.12
N PHE A 124 5.97 12.41 3.90
CA PHE A 124 6.55 13.70 3.53
C PHE A 124 7.42 13.64 2.26
N VAL A 125 8.14 12.55 2.03
CA VAL A 125 8.89 12.33 0.80
C VAL A 125 7.96 12.27 -0.42
N VAL A 126 6.86 11.52 -0.31
CA VAL A 126 5.85 11.45 -1.37
C VAL A 126 5.19 12.81 -1.59
N PHE A 127 4.88 13.54 -0.51
CA PHE A 127 4.30 14.88 -0.55
C PHE A 127 5.20 15.87 -1.28
N VAL A 128 6.46 15.97 -0.87
CA VAL A 128 7.44 16.87 -1.47
C VAL A 128 7.64 16.52 -2.93
N GLY A 129 7.82 15.24 -3.26
CA GLY A 129 7.96 14.81 -4.66
C GLY A 129 6.76 15.15 -5.53
N THR A 130 5.55 15.06 -4.97
CA THR A 130 4.30 15.37 -5.69
C THR A 130 4.12 16.86 -5.92
N LEU A 131 4.47 17.72 -4.96
CA LEU A 131 4.34 19.17 -5.10
C LEU A 131 5.56 19.84 -5.74
N TRP A 132 6.68 19.14 -5.89
CA TRP A 132 7.92 19.72 -6.42
C TRP A 132 7.75 20.39 -7.79
N PRO A 133 7.05 19.79 -8.79
CA PRO A 133 6.77 20.47 -10.06
C PRO A 133 6.12 21.85 -9.89
N MET A 134 5.13 21.96 -9.01
CA MET A 134 4.41 23.20 -8.74
C MET A 134 5.33 24.26 -8.14
N PHE A 135 6.16 23.89 -7.17
CA PHE A 135 7.16 24.82 -6.61
C PHE A 135 8.19 25.24 -7.65
N ALA A 136 8.60 24.32 -8.52
CA ALA A 136 9.59 24.62 -9.55
C ALA A 136 9.08 25.60 -10.60
N GLU A 137 7.81 25.46 -10.98
CA GLU A 137 7.12 26.38 -11.89
C GLU A 137 6.89 27.74 -11.22
N MET A 138 6.40 27.78 -9.98
CA MET A 138 6.10 29.03 -9.29
C MET A 138 7.33 29.91 -8.99
N PHE A 139 8.46 29.31 -8.62
CA PHE A 139 9.66 30.07 -8.21
C PHE A 139 10.70 30.23 -9.31
N TRP A 140 10.78 29.31 -10.27
CA TRP A 140 11.81 29.32 -11.30
C TRP A 140 11.26 29.24 -12.73
N ASP A 141 9.94 29.23 -12.92
CA ASP A 141 9.30 29.08 -14.23
C ASP A 141 9.77 27.81 -14.99
N ARG A 142 10.10 26.76 -14.23
CA ARG A 142 10.59 25.48 -14.77
C ARG A 142 9.51 24.41 -14.72
N LYS A 143 9.06 23.97 -15.89
CA LYS A 143 8.18 22.79 -16.01
C LYS A 143 8.98 21.51 -15.82
N LEU A 144 8.79 20.87 -14.67
CA LEU A 144 9.39 19.59 -14.31
C LEU A 144 8.32 18.52 -14.15
N SER A 145 8.69 17.26 -14.36
CA SER A 145 7.85 16.12 -14.00
C SER A 145 8.65 15.19 -13.08
N VAL A 146 8.07 14.82 -11.95
CA VAL A 146 8.67 13.88 -11.00
C VAL A 146 7.99 12.54 -11.20
N GLY A 147 8.70 11.61 -11.85
CA GLY A 147 8.19 10.30 -12.19
C GLY A 147 8.63 9.18 -11.23
N PRO A 148 8.31 7.91 -11.58
CA PRO A 148 8.65 6.73 -10.79
C PRO A 148 10.10 6.60 -10.31
N PRO A 149 11.14 7.02 -11.06
CA PRO A 149 12.52 6.90 -10.60
C PRO A 149 12.80 7.58 -9.25
N PHE A 150 12.27 8.81 -9.06
CA PHE A 150 12.43 9.55 -7.81
C PHE A 150 11.75 8.81 -6.66
N PHE A 151 10.46 8.48 -6.81
CA PHE A 151 9.69 7.87 -5.73
C PHE A 151 10.20 6.48 -5.39
N ASN A 152 10.52 5.64 -6.38
CA ASN A 152 11.08 4.32 -6.13
C ASN A 152 12.40 4.38 -5.36
N MET A 153 13.26 5.36 -5.65
CA MET A 153 14.53 5.53 -4.94
C MET A 153 14.33 6.11 -3.53
N ALA A 154 13.44 7.10 -3.38
CA ALA A 154 13.28 7.84 -2.13
C ALA A 154 12.35 7.12 -1.12
N PHE A 155 11.29 6.47 -1.58
CA PHE A 155 10.29 5.82 -0.71
C PHE A 155 10.75 4.43 -0.22
N THR A 156 11.34 3.63 -1.11
CA THR A 156 11.68 2.22 -0.85
C THR A 156 12.57 2.01 0.38
N PRO A 157 13.62 2.81 0.66
CA PRO A 157 14.46 2.62 1.83
C PRO A 157 13.70 2.64 3.17
N PHE A 158 12.70 3.52 3.29
CA PHE A 158 11.87 3.60 4.49
C PHE A 158 11.01 2.35 4.68
N MET A 159 10.44 1.82 3.59
CA MET A 159 9.66 0.59 3.62
C MET A 159 10.50 -0.65 3.91
N ILE A 160 11.73 -0.70 3.39
CA ILE A 160 12.69 -1.76 3.73
C ILE A 160 13.02 -1.70 5.23
N LEU A 161 13.34 -0.51 5.76
CA LEU A 161 13.68 -0.35 7.17
C LEU A 161 12.51 -0.69 8.09
N LEU A 162 11.28 -0.28 7.72
CA LEU A 162 10.05 -0.69 8.40
C LEU A 162 9.91 -2.22 8.42
N GLY A 163 10.07 -2.87 7.26
CA GLY A 163 9.97 -4.33 7.14
C GLY A 163 11.00 -5.08 7.98
N VAL A 164 12.24 -4.58 8.04
CA VAL A 164 13.32 -5.18 8.87
C VAL A 164 13.01 -5.03 10.36
N ILE A 165 12.61 -3.85 10.82
CA ILE A 165 12.38 -3.55 12.24
C ILE A 165 11.14 -4.29 12.77
N LEU A 166 10.10 -4.43 11.95
CA LEU A 166 8.76 -4.86 12.37
C LEU A 166 8.76 -6.17 13.18
N PRO A 167 9.31 -7.32 12.72
CA PRO A 167 9.28 -8.55 13.50
C PRO A 167 9.97 -8.45 14.86
N VAL A 168 11.15 -7.81 14.90
CA VAL A 168 11.91 -7.61 16.15
C VAL A 168 11.17 -6.67 17.08
N GLY A 169 10.69 -5.53 16.57
CA GLY A 169 9.94 -4.54 17.35
C GLY A 169 8.67 -5.13 17.97
N SER A 170 8.00 -6.02 17.24
CA SER A 170 6.77 -6.66 17.68
C SER A 170 6.96 -7.59 18.88
N THR A 171 8.15 -8.21 19.04
CA THR A 171 8.48 -9.14 20.13
C THR A 171 9.15 -8.47 21.33
N LEU A 172 9.66 -7.24 21.19
CA LEU A 172 10.18 -6.47 22.32
C LEU A 172 9.14 -6.32 23.44
N ALA A 173 9.61 -6.31 24.68
CA ALA A 173 8.77 -6.03 25.84
C ALA A 173 8.46 -4.54 25.97
N TRP A 174 7.34 -4.22 26.61
CA TRP A 174 6.99 -2.84 26.97
C TRP A 174 7.93 -2.31 28.08
N LYS A 175 8.07 -0.99 28.23
CA LYS A 175 9.01 -0.26 29.12
C LYS A 175 10.48 -0.51 28.82
N ARG A 176 10.92 -1.75 28.90
CA ARG A 176 12.33 -2.14 28.80
C ARG A 176 12.44 -3.52 28.17
N GLY A 177 12.97 -3.55 26.96
CA GLY A 177 13.29 -4.76 26.22
C GLY A 177 14.79 -5.07 26.27
N LYS A 178 15.13 -6.30 25.87
CA LYS A 178 16.50 -6.72 25.59
C LYS A 178 16.59 -7.12 24.12
N ILE A 179 17.21 -6.28 23.29
CA ILE A 179 17.26 -6.49 21.84
C ILE A 179 17.91 -7.83 21.48
N GLY A 180 18.97 -8.22 22.18
CA GLY A 180 19.65 -9.50 21.96
C GLY A 180 18.73 -10.71 22.15
N HIS A 181 17.81 -10.68 23.12
CA HIS A 181 16.84 -11.75 23.32
C HIS A 181 15.80 -11.80 22.18
N ALA A 182 15.29 -10.63 21.74
CA ALA A 182 14.34 -10.56 20.63
C ALA A 182 14.96 -11.05 19.31
N VAL A 183 16.19 -10.64 19.01
CA VAL A 183 16.94 -11.10 17.82
C VAL A 183 17.24 -12.60 17.91
N TYR A 184 17.66 -13.10 19.07
CA TYR A 184 17.93 -14.53 19.26
C TYR A 184 16.70 -15.40 19.02
N GLN A 185 15.53 -14.96 19.48
CA GLN A 185 14.27 -15.67 19.22
C GLN A 185 13.94 -15.75 17.72
N MET A 186 14.31 -14.71 16.96
CA MET A 186 14.04 -14.59 15.52
C MET A 186 15.10 -15.27 14.62
N ARG A 187 16.19 -15.80 15.17
CA ARG A 187 17.34 -16.29 14.36
C ARG A 187 16.96 -17.34 13.31
N PHE A 188 16.03 -18.26 13.64
CA PHE A 188 15.62 -19.32 12.71
C PHE A 188 14.70 -18.77 11.62
N VAL A 189 13.86 -17.79 11.96
CA VAL A 189 13.04 -17.06 10.99
C VAL A 189 13.93 -16.25 10.04
N PHE A 190 14.97 -15.60 10.57
CA PHE A 190 15.96 -14.88 9.77
C PHE A 190 16.71 -15.82 8.84
N ALA A 191 17.24 -16.93 9.36
CA ALA A 191 17.95 -17.94 8.56
C ALA A 191 17.07 -18.51 7.45
N LEU A 192 15.80 -18.79 7.73
CA LEU A 192 14.83 -19.23 6.72
C LEU A 192 14.59 -18.15 5.65
N ALA A 193 14.38 -16.89 6.05
CA ALA A 193 14.19 -15.79 5.11
C ALA A 193 15.42 -15.58 4.20
N VAL A 194 16.64 -15.69 4.75
CA VAL A 194 17.89 -15.65 3.98
C VAL A 194 17.99 -16.85 3.04
N ALA A 195 17.70 -18.06 3.50
CA ALA A 195 17.74 -19.26 2.66
C ALA A 195 16.78 -19.16 1.46
N LEU A 196 15.56 -18.64 1.68
CA LEU A 196 14.58 -18.40 0.62
C LEU A 196 15.06 -17.34 -0.38
N ALA A 197 15.67 -16.26 0.11
CA ALA A 197 16.24 -15.22 -0.75
C ALA A 197 17.41 -15.75 -1.60
N LEU A 198 18.29 -16.56 -1.01
CA LEU A 198 19.40 -17.22 -1.71
C LEU A 198 18.90 -18.24 -2.74
N LEU A 199 17.86 -19.01 -2.41
CA LEU A 199 17.22 -19.92 -3.36
C LEU A 199 16.72 -19.16 -4.60
N VAL A 200 16.00 -18.06 -4.40
CA VAL A 200 15.54 -17.22 -5.51
C VAL A 200 16.71 -16.62 -6.28
N TRP A 201 17.74 -16.13 -5.59
CA TRP A 201 18.95 -15.60 -6.24
C TRP A 201 19.58 -16.61 -7.20
N VAL A 202 19.69 -17.87 -6.78
CA VAL A 202 20.23 -18.97 -7.62
C VAL A 202 19.30 -19.31 -8.78
N MET A 203 17.97 -19.26 -8.59
CA MET A 203 17.00 -19.60 -9.63
C MET A 203 16.83 -18.52 -10.71
N GLN A 204 17.02 -17.24 -10.38
CA GLN A 204 16.59 -16.12 -11.22
C GLN A 204 17.65 -15.60 -12.23
N THR A 205 18.67 -16.38 -12.56
CA THR A 205 19.86 -16.04 -13.36
C THR A 205 19.76 -14.76 -14.23
N GLY A 206 20.68 -13.81 -14.00
CA GLY A 206 20.78 -12.57 -14.79
C GLY A 206 19.84 -11.42 -14.36
N ARG A 207 19.17 -11.54 -13.21
CA ARG A 207 18.24 -10.52 -12.68
C ARG A 207 18.81 -9.76 -11.47
N THR A 208 18.17 -8.65 -11.13
CA THR A 208 18.58 -7.75 -10.03
C THR A 208 18.33 -8.35 -8.65
N LEU A 209 18.95 -7.78 -7.60
CA LEU A 209 18.74 -8.16 -6.20
C LEU A 209 17.33 -7.84 -5.66
N MET A 210 16.49 -7.13 -6.40
CA MET A 210 15.18 -6.69 -5.95
C MET A 210 14.25 -7.85 -5.60
N GLY A 211 14.26 -8.92 -6.41
CA GLY A 211 13.47 -10.14 -6.16
C GLY A 211 13.86 -10.83 -4.84
N PRO A 212 15.15 -11.20 -4.64
CA PRO A 212 15.64 -11.79 -3.40
C PRO A 212 15.39 -10.93 -2.17
N ILE A 213 15.63 -9.61 -2.25
CA ILE A 213 15.36 -8.68 -1.13
C ILE A 213 13.87 -8.65 -0.80
N GLY A 214 13.02 -8.61 -1.83
CA GLY A 214 11.56 -8.69 -1.69
C GLY A 214 11.08 -9.95 -0.99
N LEU A 215 11.60 -11.11 -1.41
CA LEU A 215 11.28 -12.39 -0.80
C LEU A 215 11.81 -12.48 0.64
N PHE A 216 13.03 -12.01 0.89
CA PHE A 216 13.58 -11.91 2.24
C PHE A 216 12.63 -11.13 3.14
N LEU A 217 12.23 -9.91 2.76
CA LEU A 217 11.37 -9.05 3.57
C LEU A 217 9.97 -9.65 3.76
N GLY A 218 9.37 -10.19 2.69
CA GLY A 218 8.06 -10.84 2.78
C GLY A 218 8.07 -12.04 3.73
N ALA A 219 9.04 -12.96 3.55
CA ALA A 219 9.20 -14.12 4.42
C ALA A 219 9.52 -13.70 5.87
N TRP A 220 10.43 -12.74 6.06
CA TRP A 220 10.82 -12.20 7.36
C TRP A 220 9.61 -11.68 8.14
N ILE A 221 8.72 -10.93 7.48
CA ILE A 221 7.52 -10.37 8.11
C ILE A 221 6.48 -11.47 8.38
N ILE A 222 6.19 -12.33 7.40
CA ILE A 222 5.18 -13.40 7.54
C ILE A 222 5.55 -14.38 8.64
N PHE A 223 6.77 -14.92 8.60
CA PHE A 223 7.24 -15.87 9.60
C PHE A 223 7.54 -15.18 10.94
N GLY A 224 7.93 -13.90 10.92
CA GLY A 224 8.09 -13.08 12.12
C GLY A 224 6.77 -12.87 12.86
N ALA A 225 5.69 -12.52 12.14
CA ALA A 225 4.33 -12.41 12.69
C ALA A 225 3.82 -13.76 13.21
N SER A 226 4.11 -14.85 12.48
CA SER A 226 3.79 -16.22 12.89
C SER A 226 4.51 -16.63 14.18
N LEU A 227 5.78 -16.24 14.33
CA LEU A 227 6.54 -16.50 15.54
C LEU A 227 6.04 -15.65 16.72
N ASP A 228 5.68 -14.38 16.52
CA ASP A 228 5.11 -13.54 17.59
C ASP A 228 3.81 -14.16 18.15
N ILE A 229 2.91 -14.63 17.29
CA ILE A 229 1.68 -15.29 17.76
C ILE A 229 1.95 -16.64 18.41
N TRP A 230 2.92 -17.42 17.90
CA TRP A 230 3.35 -18.68 18.51
C TRP A 230 3.93 -18.48 19.92
N MET A 231 4.72 -17.42 20.10
CA MET A 231 5.26 -17.03 21.40
C MET A 231 4.16 -16.59 22.37
N ARG A 232 3.14 -15.85 21.90
CA ARG A 232 1.96 -15.48 22.71
C ARG A 232 1.15 -16.69 23.16
N ALA A 233 1.04 -17.70 22.30
CA ALA A 233 0.45 -19.00 22.65
C ALA A 233 1.33 -19.85 23.59
N GLN A 234 2.45 -19.30 24.09
CA GLN A 234 3.44 -20.03 24.90
C GLN A 234 3.98 -21.28 24.21
N ARG A 235 4.02 -21.26 22.87
CA ARG A 235 4.45 -22.38 22.03
C ARG A 235 3.62 -23.66 22.22
N LYS A 236 2.31 -23.50 22.44
CA LYS A 236 1.37 -24.63 22.53
C LYS A 236 0.23 -24.48 21.53
N TRP A 237 -0.06 -25.54 20.80
CA TRP A 237 -1.07 -25.56 19.73
C TRP A 237 -2.50 -25.33 20.24
N ASP A 238 -2.84 -25.91 21.40
CA ASP A 238 -4.13 -25.76 22.06
C ASP A 238 -4.44 -24.30 22.44
N ARG A 239 -3.40 -23.50 22.70
CA ARG A 239 -3.54 -22.10 23.08
C ARG A 239 -3.73 -21.17 21.91
N LEU A 240 -3.28 -21.52 20.71
CA LEU A 240 -3.44 -20.67 19.51
C LEU A 240 -4.92 -20.38 19.23
N LEU A 241 -5.78 -21.40 19.36
CA LEU A 241 -7.23 -21.27 19.16
C LEU A 241 -7.93 -20.48 20.28
N ARG A 242 -7.27 -20.29 21.42
CA ARG A 242 -7.80 -19.59 22.59
C ARG A 242 -7.31 -18.13 22.69
N LEU A 243 -6.42 -17.70 21.79
CA LEU A 243 -5.93 -16.34 21.79
C LEU A 243 -7.05 -15.33 21.44
N PRO A 244 -7.01 -14.12 22.01
CA PRO A 244 -7.87 -13.02 21.59
C PRO A 244 -7.81 -12.77 20.09
N ARG A 245 -8.93 -12.34 19.50
CA ARG A 245 -9.00 -12.03 18.07
C ARG A 245 -8.10 -10.86 17.69
N ALA A 246 -7.82 -9.95 18.62
CA ALA A 246 -6.86 -8.87 18.42
C ALA A 246 -5.41 -9.36 18.19
N ASP A 247 -4.99 -10.47 18.82
CA ASP A 247 -3.66 -11.04 18.58
C ASP A 247 -3.58 -11.69 17.18
N TRP A 248 -4.65 -12.38 16.75
CA TRP A 248 -4.78 -12.87 15.38
C TRP A 248 -4.89 -11.73 14.36
N GLY A 249 -5.65 -10.68 14.67
CA GLY A 249 -5.81 -9.51 13.82
C GLY A 249 -4.46 -8.82 13.55
N LYS A 250 -3.63 -8.67 14.60
CA LYS A 250 -2.25 -8.22 14.45
C LYS A 250 -1.45 -9.15 13.52
N ALA A 251 -1.44 -10.46 13.78
CA ALA A 251 -0.65 -11.40 13.00
C ALA A 251 -1.06 -11.44 11.52
N VAL A 252 -2.36 -11.47 11.24
CA VAL A 252 -2.93 -11.49 9.88
C VAL A 252 -2.64 -10.17 9.15
N ALA A 253 -2.78 -9.03 9.82
CA ALA A 253 -2.49 -7.74 9.19
C ALA A 253 -1.01 -7.59 8.81
N HIS A 254 -0.11 -7.94 9.73
CA HIS A 254 1.33 -7.84 9.45
C HIS A 254 1.77 -8.91 8.43
N GLY A 255 1.19 -10.11 8.48
CA GLY A 255 1.38 -11.12 7.42
C GLY A 255 0.93 -10.63 6.05
N GLY A 256 -0.21 -9.94 5.98
CA GLY A 256 -0.70 -9.27 4.77
C GLY A 256 0.27 -8.23 4.22
N LEU A 257 0.90 -7.41 5.08
CA LEU A 257 1.96 -6.49 4.69
C LEU A 257 3.16 -7.23 4.09
N GLY A 258 3.58 -8.35 4.68
CA GLY A 258 4.65 -9.19 4.13
C GLY A 258 4.32 -9.75 2.74
N VAL A 259 3.08 -10.20 2.54
CA VAL A 259 2.56 -10.64 1.23
C VAL A 259 2.58 -9.51 0.21
N THR A 260 2.11 -8.31 0.59
CA THR A 260 2.13 -7.12 -0.27
C THR A 260 3.55 -6.73 -0.67
N MET A 261 4.50 -6.68 0.28
CA MET A 261 5.89 -6.34 -0.02
C MET A 261 6.53 -7.34 -0.97
N PHE A 262 6.26 -8.64 -0.78
CA PHE A 262 6.72 -9.69 -1.70
C PHE A 262 6.09 -9.53 -3.10
N GLY A 263 4.78 -9.29 -3.17
CA GLY A 263 4.07 -9.09 -4.44
C GLY A 263 4.61 -7.89 -5.23
N ILE A 264 4.83 -6.75 -4.57
CA ILE A 264 5.40 -5.54 -5.20
C ILE A 264 6.83 -5.82 -5.69
N ALA A 265 7.69 -6.39 -4.85
CA ALA A 265 9.08 -6.63 -5.23
C ALA A 265 9.21 -7.67 -6.34
N GLY A 266 8.42 -8.74 -6.31
CA GLY A 266 8.36 -9.74 -7.37
C GLY A 266 7.85 -9.15 -8.68
N LEU A 267 6.80 -8.32 -8.64
CA LEU A 267 6.30 -7.58 -9.79
C LEU A 267 7.41 -6.70 -10.40
N MET A 268 8.08 -5.89 -9.58
CA MET A 268 9.14 -4.98 -10.07
C MET A 268 10.37 -5.73 -10.59
N ALA A 269 10.73 -6.85 -9.97
CA ALA A 269 11.92 -7.62 -10.32
C ALA A 269 11.74 -8.46 -11.59
N TRP A 270 10.51 -8.93 -11.86
CA TRP A 270 10.27 -10.00 -12.84
C TRP A 270 9.24 -9.66 -13.90
N GLN A 271 8.67 -8.46 -13.89
CA GLN A 271 7.82 -8.02 -15.00
C GLN A 271 8.58 -8.03 -16.32
N VAL A 272 7.89 -8.43 -17.38
CA VAL A 272 8.35 -8.31 -18.76
C VAL A 272 7.42 -7.35 -19.48
N GLU A 273 8.01 -6.43 -20.22
CA GLU A 273 7.29 -5.44 -21.02
C GLU A 273 7.76 -5.52 -22.46
N ASP A 274 6.82 -5.44 -23.39
CA ASP A 274 7.09 -5.38 -24.81
C ASP A 274 6.14 -4.37 -25.48
N ILE A 275 6.70 -3.48 -26.29
CA ILE A 275 5.97 -2.51 -27.10
C ILE A 275 6.42 -2.71 -28.53
N ARG A 276 5.50 -3.05 -29.43
CA ARG A 276 5.82 -3.26 -30.84
C ARG A 276 4.67 -2.85 -31.76
N ILE A 277 4.97 -2.83 -33.05
CA ILE A 277 3.95 -2.81 -34.09
C ILE A 277 3.55 -4.27 -34.34
N ALA A 278 2.29 -4.60 -34.10
CA ALA A 278 1.72 -5.91 -34.33
C ALA A 278 0.94 -5.90 -35.66
N GLU A 279 1.34 -6.78 -36.57
CA GLU A 279 0.59 -7.07 -37.79
C GLU A 279 -0.55 -8.05 -37.49
N VAL A 280 -1.62 -7.96 -38.27
CA VAL A 280 -2.77 -8.87 -38.13
C VAL A 280 -2.38 -10.26 -38.62
N ASP A 281 -2.80 -11.29 -37.89
CA ASP A 281 -2.51 -12.71 -38.12
C ASP A 281 -1.02 -13.10 -38.05
N THR A 282 -0.17 -12.22 -37.49
CA THR A 282 1.26 -12.50 -37.25
C THR A 282 1.51 -12.72 -35.75
N PRO A 283 1.84 -13.96 -35.31
CA PRO A 283 2.12 -14.24 -33.91
C PRO A 283 3.49 -13.71 -33.47
N PHE A 284 3.61 -13.35 -32.20
CA PHE A 284 4.88 -12.94 -31.59
C PHE A 284 4.99 -13.36 -30.11
N MET A 285 6.23 -13.49 -29.63
CA MET A 285 6.51 -13.99 -28.28
C MET A 285 6.82 -12.88 -27.27
N VAL A 286 6.21 -12.96 -26.08
CA VAL A 286 6.51 -12.10 -24.92
C VAL A 286 6.53 -12.94 -23.64
N GLY A 287 7.68 -13.03 -22.97
CA GLY A 287 7.80 -13.67 -21.65
C GLY A 287 7.32 -15.12 -21.58
N GLY A 288 7.43 -15.88 -22.69
CA GLY A 288 6.97 -17.27 -22.80
C GLY A 288 5.50 -17.43 -23.22
N PHE A 289 4.83 -16.34 -23.59
CA PHE A 289 3.49 -16.34 -24.18
C PHE A 289 3.57 -15.95 -25.64
N GLU A 290 2.74 -16.59 -26.47
CA GLU A 290 2.51 -16.17 -27.85
C GLU A 290 1.26 -15.29 -27.89
N LEU A 291 1.35 -14.15 -28.55
CA LEU A 291 0.25 -13.24 -28.78
C LEU A 291 0.05 -13.08 -30.28
N GLU A 292 -1.21 -13.05 -30.71
CA GLU A 292 -1.58 -12.87 -32.11
C GLU A 292 -2.74 -11.88 -32.21
N LEU A 293 -2.53 -10.76 -32.90
CA LEU A 293 -3.59 -9.80 -33.19
C LEU A 293 -4.42 -10.32 -34.36
N LYS A 294 -5.67 -10.70 -34.10
CA LYS A 294 -6.60 -11.22 -35.13
C LYS A 294 -7.34 -10.15 -35.91
N GLY A 295 -7.39 -8.94 -35.39
CA GLY A 295 -8.11 -7.84 -36.03
C GLY A 295 -8.35 -6.70 -35.07
N VAL A 296 -8.75 -5.57 -35.64
CA VAL A 296 -9.11 -4.36 -34.91
C VAL A 296 -10.41 -3.82 -35.47
N ASP A 297 -11.43 -3.81 -34.64
CA ASP A 297 -12.78 -3.39 -34.99
C ASP A 297 -13.06 -2.00 -34.40
N ARG A 298 -13.81 -1.17 -35.13
CA ARG A 298 -14.40 0.06 -34.57
C ARG A 298 -15.79 -0.25 -34.02
N VAL A 299 -15.99 -0.05 -32.73
CA VAL A 299 -17.23 -0.35 -32.03
C VAL A 299 -17.85 0.94 -31.48
N GLN A 300 -19.15 1.14 -31.69
CA GLN A 300 -19.91 2.23 -31.08
C GLN A 300 -20.35 1.84 -29.66
N GLY A 301 -19.83 2.53 -28.66
CA GLY A 301 -20.29 2.43 -27.27
C GLY A 301 -21.43 3.41 -26.95
N PRO A 302 -21.98 3.39 -25.72
CA PRO A 302 -23.11 4.23 -25.32
C PRO A 302 -22.85 5.74 -25.45
N ASN A 303 -21.61 6.17 -25.15
CA ASN A 303 -21.17 7.56 -25.20
C ASN A 303 -19.72 7.72 -25.68
N TYR A 304 -19.15 6.68 -26.31
CA TYR A 304 -17.78 6.65 -26.81
C TYR A 304 -17.66 5.86 -28.12
N LEU A 305 -16.59 6.13 -28.86
CA LEU A 305 -16.14 5.31 -29.98
C LEU A 305 -14.97 4.46 -29.51
N SER A 306 -14.99 3.16 -29.76
CA SER A 306 -13.95 2.23 -29.34
C SER A 306 -13.19 1.67 -30.54
N THR A 307 -11.88 1.70 -30.46
CA THR A 307 -10.99 0.89 -31.29
C THR A 307 -10.63 -0.34 -30.48
N MET A 308 -11.19 -1.49 -30.83
CA MET A 308 -11.08 -2.73 -30.07
C MET A 308 -10.24 -3.74 -30.83
N GLY A 309 -9.12 -4.17 -30.25
CA GLY A 309 -8.32 -5.27 -30.77
C GLY A 309 -8.88 -6.61 -30.32
N ARG A 310 -8.74 -7.65 -31.14
CA ARG A 310 -8.93 -9.05 -30.73
C ARG A 310 -7.59 -9.75 -30.72
N VAL A 311 -7.09 -10.10 -29.54
CA VAL A 311 -5.75 -10.69 -29.35
C VAL A 311 -5.91 -12.10 -28.79
N ILE A 312 -5.41 -13.10 -29.52
CA ILE A 312 -5.34 -14.47 -29.02
C ILE A 312 -4.07 -14.60 -28.17
N LEU A 313 -4.20 -15.18 -26.98
CA LEU A 313 -3.10 -15.50 -26.08
C LEU A 313 -2.91 -17.01 -26.02
N ARG A 314 -1.71 -17.49 -26.40
CA ARG A 314 -1.33 -18.90 -26.30
C ARG A 314 -0.16 -19.12 -25.38
N LYS A 315 -0.08 -20.33 -24.84
CA LYS A 315 1.08 -20.85 -24.11
C LYS A 315 1.33 -22.29 -24.54
N ASP A 316 2.56 -22.59 -24.91
CA ASP A 316 2.97 -23.94 -25.36
C ASP A 316 2.06 -24.47 -26.48
N GLY A 317 1.71 -23.61 -27.44
CA GLY A 317 0.82 -23.93 -28.58
C GLY A 317 -0.67 -24.01 -28.27
N THR A 318 -1.08 -23.93 -26.99
CA THR A 318 -2.50 -23.99 -26.59
C THR A 318 -3.06 -22.60 -26.37
N GLU A 319 -4.23 -22.31 -26.94
CA GLU A 319 -4.98 -21.08 -26.66
C GLU A 319 -5.51 -21.08 -25.23
N ILE A 320 -5.16 -20.05 -24.45
CA ILE A 320 -5.53 -19.94 -23.04
C ILE A 320 -6.49 -18.77 -22.74
N ALA A 321 -6.57 -17.78 -23.64
CA ALA A 321 -7.50 -16.66 -23.54
C ALA A 321 -7.63 -15.91 -24.87
N VAL A 322 -8.77 -15.25 -25.06
CA VAL A 322 -8.97 -14.19 -26.06
C VAL A 322 -9.12 -12.86 -25.31
N LEU A 323 -8.23 -11.92 -25.59
CA LEU A 323 -8.14 -10.62 -24.95
C LEU A 323 -8.67 -9.54 -25.90
N ASN A 324 -9.57 -8.69 -25.41
CA ASN A 324 -10.19 -7.62 -26.20
C ASN A 324 -9.79 -6.23 -25.69
N PRO A 325 -8.53 -5.80 -25.84
CA PRO A 325 -8.10 -4.48 -25.41
C PRO A 325 -8.76 -3.39 -26.24
N GLU A 326 -9.02 -2.23 -25.65
CA GLU A 326 -9.67 -1.14 -26.37
C GLU A 326 -9.12 0.24 -26.05
N LYS A 327 -9.19 1.12 -27.05
CA LYS A 327 -8.97 2.55 -26.92
C LYS A 327 -10.30 3.26 -27.15
N ARG A 328 -10.85 3.86 -26.10
CA ARG A 328 -12.14 4.57 -26.12
C ARG A 328 -11.93 6.06 -26.28
N ASN A 329 -12.57 6.67 -27.27
CA ASN A 329 -12.63 8.11 -27.47
C ASN A 329 -14.01 8.64 -27.06
N TYR A 330 -14.03 9.62 -26.16
CA TYR A 330 -15.25 10.30 -25.72
C TYR A 330 -15.37 11.66 -26.42
N PRO A 331 -16.24 11.83 -27.43
CA PRO A 331 -16.28 13.05 -28.25
C PRO A 331 -16.59 14.33 -27.46
N VAL A 332 -17.32 14.23 -26.34
CA VAL A 332 -17.63 15.41 -25.50
C VAL A 332 -16.45 15.78 -24.60
N ALA A 333 -15.78 14.78 -24.00
CA ALA A 333 -14.68 15.02 -23.07
C ALA A 333 -13.35 15.30 -23.79
N GLN A 334 -13.22 14.92 -25.08
CA GLN A 334 -11.99 15.07 -25.89
C GLN A 334 -10.74 14.44 -25.24
N MET A 335 -10.93 13.46 -24.36
CA MET A 335 -9.86 12.72 -23.69
C MET A 335 -10.03 11.23 -24.02
N PRO A 336 -9.15 10.64 -24.85
CA PRO A 336 -9.17 9.20 -25.07
C PRO A 336 -8.69 8.47 -23.81
N THR A 337 -9.30 7.32 -23.56
CA THR A 337 -8.94 6.39 -22.48
C THR A 337 -8.57 5.04 -23.07
N THR A 338 -7.78 4.28 -22.33
CA THR A 338 -7.30 2.98 -22.75
C THR A 338 -7.75 1.94 -21.72
N GLU A 339 -8.54 0.97 -22.16
CA GLU A 339 -8.92 -0.17 -21.34
C GLU A 339 -8.02 -1.36 -21.72
N ALA A 340 -7.16 -1.75 -20.79
CA ALA A 340 -6.32 -2.92 -20.97
C ALA A 340 -7.16 -4.20 -20.86
N ALA A 341 -6.94 -5.16 -21.74
CA ALA A 341 -7.44 -6.52 -21.54
C ALA A 341 -6.48 -7.31 -20.67
N ILE A 342 -7.02 -8.06 -19.71
CA ILE A 342 -6.22 -8.71 -18.66
C ILE A 342 -6.61 -10.18 -18.54
N ASP A 343 -5.65 -11.07 -18.70
CA ASP A 343 -5.77 -12.49 -18.32
C ASP A 343 -5.27 -12.69 -16.89
N TYR A 344 -6.19 -12.75 -15.92
CA TYR A 344 -5.87 -12.91 -14.50
C TYR A 344 -5.52 -14.36 -14.15
N ARG A 345 -4.37 -14.58 -13.50
CA ARG A 345 -4.01 -15.88 -12.91
C ARG A 345 -3.37 -15.71 -11.54
N PHE A 346 -3.29 -16.81 -10.79
CA PHE A 346 -2.78 -16.79 -9.42
C PHE A 346 -1.31 -16.32 -9.32
N LEU A 347 -0.45 -16.70 -10.27
CA LEU A 347 0.99 -16.38 -10.24
C LEU A 347 1.39 -15.23 -11.18
N ARG A 348 0.57 -14.91 -12.19
CA ARG A 348 0.90 -13.91 -13.21
C ARG A 348 -0.35 -13.39 -13.90
N ASP A 349 -0.27 -12.16 -14.35
CA ASP A 349 -1.29 -11.55 -15.19
C ASP A 349 -0.67 -11.15 -16.54
N VAL A 350 -1.43 -11.27 -17.61
CA VAL A 350 -1.04 -10.76 -18.94
C VAL A 350 -1.92 -9.56 -19.25
N TYR A 351 -1.31 -8.40 -19.39
CA TYR A 351 -1.98 -7.16 -19.77
C TYR A 351 -1.68 -6.89 -21.23
N VAL A 352 -2.71 -6.60 -22.01
CA VAL A 352 -2.57 -6.18 -23.40
C VAL A 352 -3.27 -4.85 -23.57
N VAL A 353 -2.60 -3.93 -24.27
CA VAL A 353 -3.08 -2.59 -24.55
C VAL A 353 -2.90 -2.33 -26.04
N ILE A 354 -3.99 -1.91 -26.70
CA ILE A 354 -3.95 -1.49 -28.11
C ILE A 354 -3.73 0.03 -28.21
N GLY A 355 -2.83 0.42 -29.09
CA GLY A 355 -2.49 1.79 -29.43
C GLY A 355 -3.04 2.21 -30.79
N ASP A 356 -2.31 3.08 -31.47
CA ASP A 356 -2.72 3.69 -32.74
C ASP A 356 -2.25 2.86 -33.96
N PRO A 357 -2.96 2.97 -35.10
CA PRO A 357 -2.52 2.34 -36.35
C PRO A 357 -1.24 3.02 -36.85
N GLN A 358 -0.36 2.26 -37.50
CA GLN A 358 0.93 2.75 -37.98
C GLN A 358 0.90 2.97 -39.50
N GLU A 359 1.67 3.94 -40.00
CA GLU A 359 1.69 4.32 -41.43
C GLU A 359 2.08 3.14 -42.36
N GLY A 360 2.94 2.24 -41.88
CA GLY A 360 3.37 1.03 -42.61
C GLY A 360 2.42 -0.17 -42.47
N GLY A 361 1.26 0.01 -41.82
CA GLY A 361 0.35 -1.08 -41.46
C GLY A 361 0.58 -1.60 -40.03
N GLY A 362 -0.39 -2.39 -39.55
CA GLY A 362 -0.38 -2.89 -38.18
C GLY A 362 -0.76 -1.84 -37.12
N TRP A 363 -0.70 -2.27 -35.87
CA TRP A 363 -1.14 -1.49 -34.71
C TRP A 363 -0.09 -1.52 -33.61
N THR A 364 0.12 -0.42 -32.90
CA THR A 364 0.94 -0.48 -31.69
C THR A 364 0.25 -1.38 -30.67
N LEU A 365 0.95 -2.41 -30.21
CA LEU A 365 0.49 -3.29 -29.15
C LEU A 365 1.50 -3.28 -28.01
N ARG A 366 1.02 -3.03 -26.80
CA ARG A 366 1.83 -3.05 -25.58
C ARG A 366 1.39 -4.19 -24.69
N THR A 367 2.32 -5.08 -24.38
CA THR A 367 2.07 -6.29 -23.60
C THR A 367 2.91 -6.25 -22.33
N TYR A 368 2.28 -6.59 -21.20
CA TYR A 368 2.99 -6.80 -19.95
C TYR A 368 2.70 -8.18 -19.38
N ILE A 369 3.76 -8.88 -18.99
CA ILE A 369 3.67 -10.07 -18.15
C ILE A 369 3.99 -9.63 -16.73
N LYS A 370 2.97 -9.54 -15.88
CA LYS A 370 3.07 -9.03 -14.51
C LYS A 370 2.96 -10.19 -13.51
N PRO A 371 4.09 -10.70 -12.98
CA PRO A 371 4.04 -11.74 -11.95
C PRO A 371 3.52 -11.16 -10.63
N LEU A 372 2.79 -11.99 -9.87
CA LEU A 372 2.37 -11.71 -8.50
C LEU A 372 1.54 -10.42 -8.28
N ALA A 373 0.98 -9.82 -9.33
CA ALA A 373 0.12 -8.63 -9.18
C ALA A 373 -1.09 -8.92 -8.27
N ASN A 374 -1.74 -10.08 -8.42
CA ASN A 374 -2.83 -10.51 -7.54
C ASN A 374 -2.42 -10.73 -6.07
N TRP A 375 -1.13 -10.94 -5.78
CA TRP A 375 -0.65 -11.06 -4.40
C TRP A 375 -0.63 -9.73 -3.67
N ILE A 376 -0.50 -8.60 -4.40
CA ILE A 376 -0.64 -7.26 -3.82
C ILE A 376 -2.05 -7.12 -3.24
N TRP A 377 -3.07 -7.48 -4.03
CA TRP A 377 -4.48 -7.50 -3.60
C TRP A 377 -4.72 -8.49 -2.46
N ALA A 378 -4.17 -9.70 -2.54
CA ALA A 378 -4.28 -10.68 -1.46
C ALA A 378 -3.72 -10.13 -0.13
N GLY A 379 -2.56 -9.45 -0.17
CA GLY A 379 -1.98 -8.81 1.01
C GLY A 379 -2.85 -7.67 1.58
N VAL A 380 -3.47 -6.86 0.72
CA VAL A 380 -4.44 -5.82 1.13
C VAL A 380 -5.68 -6.44 1.78
N LEU A 381 -6.23 -7.51 1.21
CA LEU A 381 -7.36 -8.23 1.77
C LEU A 381 -7.02 -8.85 3.13
N LEU A 382 -5.81 -9.41 3.28
CA LEU A 382 -5.31 -9.90 4.57
C LEU A 382 -5.17 -8.76 5.59
N MET A 383 -4.65 -7.60 5.20
CA MET A 383 -4.59 -6.43 6.08
C MET A 383 -5.98 -5.98 6.55
N ALA A 384 -6.94 -5.90 5.63
CA ALA A 384 -8.33 -5.57 5.96
C ALA A 384 -8.94 -6.62 6.90
N LEU A 385 -8.77 -7.91 6.61
CA LEU A 385 -9.23 -9.02 7.46
C LEU A 385 -8.61 -8.94 8.86
N GLY A 386 -7.31 -8.64 8.97
CA GLY A 386 -6.65 -8.44 10.26
C GLY A 386 -7.27 -7.30 11.07
N GLY A 387 -7.63 -6.19 10.40
CA GLY A 387 -8.40 -5.09 10.99
C GLY A 387 -9.76 -5.55 11.51
N PHE A 388 -10.55 -6.25 10.70
CA PHE A 388 -11.85 -6.80 11.11
C PHE A 388 -11.73 -7.78 12.29
N LEU A 389 -10.74 -8.67 12.28
CA LEU A 389 -10.48 -9.58 13.39
C LEU A 389 -10.20 -8.81 14.68
N SER A 390 -9.37 -7.76 14.61
CA SER A 390 -9.07 -6.92 15.78
C SER A 390 -10.29 -6.18 16.32
N LEU A 391 -11.13 -5.61 15.44
CA LEU A 391 -12.35 -4.90 15.84
C LEU A 391 -13.44 -5.84 16.38
N SER A 392 -13.48 -7.08 15.90
CA SER A 392 -14.43 -8.10 16.36
C SER A 392 -14.05 -8.76 17.69
N ASP A 393 -12.98 -8.30 18.34
CA ASP A 393 -12.57 -8.80 19.64
C ASP A 393 -13.60 -8.42 20.72
N ARG A 394 -13.82 -9.32 21.67
CA ARG A 394 -14.80 -9.14 22.75
C ARG A 394 -14.49 -7.92 23.62
N ARG A 395 -13.24 -7.45 23.65
CA ARG A 395 -12.82 -6.22 24.35
C ARG A 395 -13.48 -4.96 23.81
N PHE A 396 -13.88 -4.94 22.54
CA PHE A 396 -14.59 -3.83 21.90
C PHE A 396 -16.11 -4.05 21.78
N ARG A 397 -16.67 -5.08 22.42
CA ARG A 397 -18.12 -5.14 22.63
C ARG A 397 -18.51 -4.00 23.56
N VAL A 398 -18.83 -2.85 22.96
CA VAL A 398 -19.53 -1.73 23.57
C VAL A 398 -20.62 -2.30 24.46
N GLY A 399 -20.62 -1.90 25.73
CA GLY A 399 -21.44 -2.50 26.78
C GLY A 399 -22.90 -2.66 26.38
N ALA A 400 -23.29 -3.89 26.05
CA ALA A 400 -24.60 -4.35 26.47
C ALA A 400 -24.55 -4.29 28.00
N GLY A 401 -25.26 -3.30 28.56
CA GLY A 401 -25.06 -2.82 29.92
C GLY A 401 -24.81 -3.93 30.92
N GLU A 402 -23.88 -3.68 31.85
CA GLU A 402 -23.83 -4.42 33.10
C GLU A 402 -25.25 -4.45 33.67
N SER A 403 -25.94 -5.57 33.49
CA SER A 403 -27.19 -5.83 34.18
C SER A 403 -26.85 -5.75 35.66
N LYS A 404 -27.21 -4.63 36.29
CA LYS A 404 -27.13 -4.40 37.73
C LYS A 404 -27.43 -5.71 38.43
N ARG A 405 -26.40 -6.31 39.01
CA ARG A 405 -26.54 -7.48 39.87
C ARG A 405 -27.43 -7.01 41.01
N ARG A 406 -28.70 -7.43 40.99
CA ARG A 406 -29.68 -7.12 42.03
C ARG A 406 -29.07 -7.50 43.37
N THR A 407 -28.72 -6.51 44.18
CA THR A 407 -28.31 -6.71 45.56
C THR A 407 -29.50 -7.34 46.26
N ARG A 408 -29.39 -8.63 46.60
CA ARG A 408 -30.40 -9.32 47.39
C ARG A 408 -30.25 -8.80 48.81
N THR A 409 -31.05 -7.79 49.18
CA THR A 409 -31.21 -7.40 50.58
C THR A 409 -31.83 -8.58 51.31
N VAL A 410 -31.08 -9.15 52.25
CA VAL A 410 -31.61 -10.10 53.23
C VAL A 410 -32.31 -9.25 54.28
N ALA A 411 -33.60 -9.48 54.49
CA ALA A 411 -34.31 -8.90 55.62
C ALA A 411 -33.78 -9.57 56.91
N ALA A 412 -33.38 -8.76 57.88
CA ALA A 412 -33.17 -9.23 59.25
C ALA A 412 -34.53 -9.19 59.95
N GLU A 413 -34.90 -10.32 60.55
CA GLU A 413 -36.00 -10.44 61.52
C GLU A 413 -35.68 -9.70 62.82
#